data_AF-A0A3B9AJT3-F1
#
_entry.id   AF-A0A3B9AJT3-F1
#
_cell.length_a   1.000
_cell.length_b   1.000
_cell.length_c   1.000
_cell.angle_alpha   90.00
_cell.angle_beta   90.00
_cell.angle_gamma   90.00
#
_symmetry.space_group_name_H-M   'P 1'
#
loop_
_entity.id
_entity.type
_entity.pdbx_description
1 polymer ?
#
loop_
_entity_poly.entity_id
_entity_poly.type
_entity_poly.pdbx_seq_one_letter_code
_entity_poly.pdbx_strand_id
1 'polypeptide(L)'
;MTLPPEMMVFFKPNIDYLTDHAVDPDMRRYASKHEAPRHYIDLDNYGQPPFDQLPRQWLDALLAHTEIWIVDASGDTSLLIGPKKPLQEVWRRDYKQWFNRQVAARFYQDDETISADSLNTFLDFMGRKEKPVAAFYREHLSEHGVLPWNLQRMQRQLTDAFRQRDGKRILKLAADMGHYIGDAHVPLHTTSNYNGQKTGQHGIHGFWESRIPELFADDSYDYFVGKPEYIERTEDWFWQSVFDSNKLVDSVLNFEKALRRSFPQDRQMCPDMRLGTMVVVPCRDFAAAYQESLNGMIERRLRAAIHAVSSAWYTAWVDAGEPDLSVIGKPALSEEDRKEAEELRKTFDQGRILGRAEDH
;
A
#
# COMPACT_ATOMS: atom_id res chain seq x y z
N MET A 1 -10.64 22.83 -1.52
CA MET A 1 -9.19 22.88 -1.27
C MET A 1 -8.98 22.85 0.22
N THR A 2 -8.34 21.80 0.72
CA THR A 2 -8.19 21.49 2.15
C THR A 2 -6.94 22.14 2.73
N LEU A 3 -5.80 22.09 2.01
CA LEU A 3 -4.50 22.56 2.46
C LEU A 3 -4.46 24.07 2.81
N PRO A 4 -3.59 24.48 3.75
CA PRO A 4 -3.42 25.89 4.11
C PRO A 4 -2.78 26.71 2.98
N PRO A 5 -2.98 28.05 2.94
CA PRO A 5 -2.46 28.94 1.89
C PRO A 5 -0.97 28.79 1.60
N GLU A 6 -0.18 28.59 2.66
CA GLU A 6 1.27 28.42 2.65
C GLU A 6 1.71 27.18 1.88
N MET A 7 0.87 26.13 1.86
CA MET A 7 1.08 24.93 1.05
C MET A 7 0.49 25.06 -0.36
N MET A 8 -0.65 25.75 -0.48
CA MET A 8 -1.30 25.93 -1.78
C MET A 8 -0.42 26.67 -2.79
N VAL A 9 0.47 27.56 -2.35
CA VAL A 9 1.42 28.27 -3.22
C VAL A 9 2.28 27.30 -4.05
N PHE A 10 2.54 26.10 -3.53
CA PHE A 10 3.34 25.08 -4.19
C PHE A 10 2.49 23.99 -4.85
N PHE A 11 1.47 23.47 -4.18
CA PHE A 11 0.70 22.35 -4.74
C PHE A 11 -0.26 22.77 -5.85
N LYS A 12 -0.88 23.96 -5.76
CA LYS A 12 -1.87 24.41 -6.76
C LYS A 12 -1.27 24.60 -8.16
N PRO A 13 -0.08 25.21 -8.32
CA PRO A 13 0.58 25.29 -9.64
C PRO A 13 1.04 23.95 -10.21
N ASN A 14 1.09 22.89 -9.40
CA ASN A 14 1.57 21.55 -9.78
C ASN A 14 0.43 20.50 -9.75
N ILE A 15 -0.83 20.92 -9.78
CA ILE A 15 -1.98 20.01 -9.67
C ILE A 15 -2.06 19.00 -10.82
N ASP A 16 -1.68 19.40 -12.03
CA ASP A 16 -1.66 18.52 -13.20
C ASP A 16 -0.65 17.39 -13.00
N TYR A 17 0.56 17.71 -12.49
CA TYR A 17 1.56 16.70 -12.14
C TYR A 17 1.03 15.72 -11.10
N LEU A 18 0.41 16.22 -10.02
CA LEU A 18 -0.14 15.34 -8.99
C LEU A 18 -1.24 14.43 -9.53
N THR A 19 -2.05 14.93 -10.47
CA THR A 19 -3.16 14.19 -11.09
C THR A 19 -2.61 13.10 -12.01
N ASP A 20 -1.70 13.46 -12.90
CA ASP A 20 -1.11 12.55 -13.88
C ASP A 20 -0.29 11.44 -13.20
N HIS A 21 0.44 11.79 -12.13
CA HIS A 21 1.32 10.86 -11.41
C HIS A 21 0.63 10.13 -10.24
N ALA A 22 -0.66 10.37 -9.98
CA ALA A 22 -1.42 9.64 -8.95
C ALA A 22 -1.59 8.14 -9.30
N VAL A 23 -1.44 7.76 -10.57
CA VAL A 23 -1.54 6.36 -11.04
C VAL A 23 -0.18 5.67 -11.19
N ASP A 24 0.93 6.40 -11.02
CA ASP A 24 2.29 5.85 -11.14
C ASP A 24 2.53 4.61 -10.27
N PRO A 25 2.05 4.53 -9.01
CA PRO A 25 2.16 3.32 -8.20
C PRO A 25 1.61 2.06 -8.90
N ASP A 26 0.42 2.15 -9.50
CA ASP A 26 -0.15 1.02 -10.23
C ASP A 26 0.68 0.63 -11.45
N MET A 27 1.19 1.63 -12.17
CA MET A 27 2.09 1.39 -13.30
C MET A 27 3.39 0.69 -12.87
N ARG A 28 3.90 0.99 -11.66
CA ARG A 28 5.13 0.37 -11.13
C ARG A 28 4.98 -1.11 -10.80
N ARG A 29 3.76 -1.64 -10.69
CA ARG A 29 3.49 -3.09 -10.54
C ARG A 29 3.95 -3.90 -11.75
N TYR A 30 4.13 -3.27 -12.90
CA TYR A 30 4.65 -3.91 -14.11
C TYR A 30 6.19 -3.89 -14.17
N ALA A 31 6.83 -3.03 -13.36
CA ALA A 31 8.28 -2.83 -13.35
C ALA A 31 8.98 -3.43 -12.12
N SER A 32 8.28 -3.59 -10.98
CA SER A 32 8.87 -4.10 -9.73
C SER A 32 7.98 -5.11 -9.02
N LYS A 33 8.56 -6.28 -8.67
CA LYS A 33 7.91 -7.29 -7.84
C LYS A 33 7.57 -6.79 -6.42
N HIS A 34 8.23 -5.74 -5.97
CA HIS A 34 8.03 -5.17 -4.64
C HIS A 34 6.97 -4.08 -4.58
N GLU A 35 6.36 -3.72 -5.72
CA GLU A 35 5.35 -2.67 -5.77
C GLU A 35 3.97 -3.20 -5.38
N ALA A 36 3.51 -4.31 -5.99
CA ALA A 36 2.16 -4.82 -5.74
C ALA A 36 1.82 -5.02 -4.24
N PRO A 37 2.72 -5.56 -3.39
CA PRO A 37 2.46 -5.64 -1.96
C PRO A 37 2.19 -4.30 -1.25
N ARG A 38 2.55 -3.15 -1.83
CA ARG A 38 2.39 -1.84 -1.20
C ARG A 38 0.96 -1.31 -1.27
N HIS A 39 0.10 -1.91 -2.10
CA HIS A 39 -1.27 -1.45 -2.34
C HIS A 39 -2.30 -2.12 -1.42
N TYR A 40 -1.91 -3.14 -0.64
CA TYR A 40 -2.88 -3.89 0.17
C TYR A 40 -2.27 -4.43 1.46
N ILE A 41 -3.15 -4.98 2.29
CA ILE A 41 -2.80 -5.87 3.40
C ILE A 41 -3.92 -6.87 3.64
N ASP A 42 -3.63 -8.16 3.56
CA ASP A 42 -4.63 -9.21 3.75
C ASP A 42 -4.77 -9.55 5.24
N LEU A 43 -5.49 -8.70 5.99
CA LEU A 43 -5.61 -8.81 7.45
C LEU A 43 -6.17 -10.16 7.93
N ASP A 44 -6.97 -10.84 7.11
CA ASP A 44 -7.54 -12.15 7.43
C ASP A 44 -6.50 -13.27 7.54
N ASN A 45 -5.24 -13.04 7.12
CA ASN A 45 -4.12 -13.97 7.33
C ASN A 45 -3.42 -13.76 8.69
N TYR A 46 -3.75 -12.72 9.45
CA TYR A 46 -3.07 -12.36 10.70
C TYR A 46 -3.94 -12.55 11.96
N GLY A 47 -5.03 -13.30 11.85
CA GLY A 47 -5.92 -13.63 12.95
C GLY A 47 -7.16 -12.72 13.01
N GLN A 48 -7.61 -12.43 14.23
CA GLN A 48 -8.81 -11.63 14.48
C GLN A 48 -8.46 -10.24 14.99
N PRO A 49 -9.29 -9.21 14.75
CA PRO A 49 -9.15 -7.90 15.36
C PRO A 49 -8.98 -8.00 16.90
N PRO A 50 -8.09 -7.21 17.52
CA PRO A 50 -7.31 -6.10 16.94
C PRO A 50 -5.97 -6.53 16.30
N PHE A 51 -5.82 -7.81 15.93
CA PHE A 51 -4.63 -8.39 15.30
C PHE A 51 -3.36 -8.22 16.16
N ASP A 52 -3.46 -8.50 17.47
CA ASP A 52 -2.40 -8.27 18.46
C ASP A 52 -1.05 -8.93 18.12
N GLN A 53 -1.09 -9.99 17.32
CA GLN A 53 0.10 -10.73 16.91
C GLN A 53 0.83 -10.11 15.72
N LEU A 54 0.24 -9.11 15.06
CA LEU A 54 0.82 -8.43 13.90
C LEU A 54 1.59 -7.17 14.34
N PRO A 55 2.93 -7.17 14.31
CA PRO A 55 3.69 -6.04 14.80
C PRO A 55 3.49 -4.78 13.94
N ARG A 56 3.26 -3.63 14.58
CA ARG A 56 3.02 -2.36 13.87
C ARG A 56 4.28 -1.67 13.37
N GLN A 57 5.43 -2.08 13.91
CA GLN A 57 6.75 -1.60 13.52
C GLN A 57 7.32 -2.45 12.39
N TRP A 58 7.83 -1.81 11.33
CA TRP A 58 8.33 -2.50 10.12
C TRP A 58 9.36 -3.59 10.45
N LEU A 59 10.37 -3.26 11.25
CA LEU A 59 11.45 -4.21 11.58
C LEU A 59 10.93 -5.40 12.38
N ASP A 60 9.98 -5.20 13.29
CA ASP A 60 9.40 -6.28 14.08
C ASP A 60 8.49 -7.18 13.23
N ALA A 61 7.73 -6.59 12.30
CA ALA A 61 6.91 -7.34 11.36
C ALA A 61 7.79 -8.18 10.42
N LEU A 62 8.83 -7.58 9.84
CA LEU A 62 9.73 -8.29 8.94
C LEU A 62 10.45 -9.42 9.68
N LEU A 63 10.91 -9.19 10.91
CA LEU A 63 11.55 -10.23 11.73
C LEU A 63 10.58 -11.38 12.05
N ALA A 64 9.32 -11.08 12.37
CA ALA A 64 8.31 -12.09 12.70
C ALA A 64 7.93 -12.97 11.50
N HIS A 65 8.11 -12.47 10.27
CA HIS A 65 7.68 -13.11 9.03
C HIS A 65 8.84 -13.49 8.10
N THR A 66 10.08 -13.50 8.59
CA THR A 66 11.26 -13.89 7.80
C THR A 66 11.92 -15.13 8.38
N GLU A 67 12.20 -16.09 7.50
CA GLU A 67 12.98 -17.28 7.80
C GLU A 67 14.44 -17.10 7.37
N ILE A 68 15.37 -17.59 8.17
CA ILE A 68 16.80 -17.66 7.87
C ILE A 68 17.16 -19.13 7.63
N TRP A 69 17.67 -19.39 6.45
CA TRP A 69 18.07 -20.71 5.97
C TRP A 69 19.58 -20.79 5.82
N ILE A 70 20.13 -21.96 6.10
CA ILE A 70 21.56 -22.23 5.99
C ILE A 70 21.83 -23.45 5.11
N VAL A 71 22.99 -23.45 4.47
CA VAL A 71 23.57 -24.59 3.76
C VAL A 71 24.87 -24.97 4.45
N ASP A 72 24.99 -26.23 4.86
CA ASP A 72 26.20 -26.75 5.50
C ASP A 72 27.25 -27.24 4.48
N ALA A 73 28.40 -27.72 4.99
CA ALA A 73 29.50 -28.18 4.15
C ALA A 73 29.17 -29.45 3.32
N SER A 74 28.15 -30.22 3.69
CA SER A 74 27.62 -31.34 2.90
C SER A 74 26.68 -30.89 1.79
N GLY A 75 26.23 -29.63 1.81
CA GLY A 75 25.23 -29.09 0.90
C GLY A 75 23.80 -29.23 1.42
N ASP A 76 23.60 -29.69 2.66
CA ASP A 76 22.28 -29.86 3.23
C ASP A 76 21.70 -28.50 3.64
N THR A 77 20.45 -28.25 3.24
CA THR A 77 19.72 -27.01 3.54
C THR A 77 18.81 -27.20 4.73
N SER A 78 18.91 -26.33 5.74
CA SER A 78 18.06 -26.41 6.94
C SER A 78 17.64 -25.03 7.46
N LEU A 79 16.47 -24.99 8.11
CA LEU A 79 15.97 -23.79 8.77
C LEU A 79 16.80 -23.50 10.02
N LEU A 80 17.39 -22.31 10.09
CA LEU A 80 18.18 -21.86 11.24
C LEU A 80 17.33 -21.12 12.26
N ILE A 81 16.58 -20.10 11.80
CA ILE A 81 15.70 -19.23 12.59
C ILE A 81 14.43 -18.97 11.77
N GLY A 82 13.27 -19.01 12.39
CA GLY A 82 12.00 -18.64 11.74
C GLY A 82 10.81 -18.89 12.67
N PRO A 83 9.57 -18.67 12.22
CA PRO A 83 8.37 -18.87 13.06
C PRO A 83 8.29 -20.29 13.64
N LYS A 84 8.71 -21.30 12.87
CA LYS A 84 8.75 -22.72 13.31
C LYS A 84 9.96 -23.09 14.15
N LYS A 85 10.98 -22.22 14.22
CA LYS A 85 12.22 -22.42 14.97
C LYS A 85 12.65 -21.07 15.57
N PRO A 86 11.89 -20.54 16.55
CA PRO A 86 12.14 -19.22 17.10
C PRO A 86 13.47 -19.18 17.85
N LEU A 87 14.12 -18.02 17.81
CA LEU A 87 15.32 -17.77 18.60
C LEU A 87 14.93 -17.63 20.08
N GLN A 88 15.83 -18.03 20.99
CA GLN A 88 15.61 -17.84 22.43
C GLN A 88 15.56 -16.34 22.78
N GLU A 89 14.67 -15.97 23.71
CA GLU A 89 14.39 -14.57 24.05
C GLU A 89 15.65 -13.77 24.47
N VAL A 90 16.61 -14.42 25.12
CA VAL A 90 17.89 -13.81 25.54
C VAL A 90 18.66 -13.18 24.37
N TRP A 91 18.53 -13.73 23.16
CA TRP A 91 19.23 -13.27 21.97
C TRP A 91 18.41 -12.31 21.10
N ARG A 92 17.16 -12.02 21.48
CA ARG A 92 16.22 -11.28 20.63
C ARG A 92 16.74 -9.88 20.26
N ARG A 93 17.37 -9.18 21.21
CA ARG A 93 17.94 -7.85 20.98
C ARG A 93 19.08 -7.90 19.96
N ASP A 94 20.05 -8.79 20.16
CA ASP A 94 21.22 -8.91 19.29
C ASP A 94 20.83 -9.39 17.89
N TYR A 95 19.89 -10.35 17.83
CA TYR A 95 19.32 -10.80 16.56
C TYR A 95 18.61 -9.68 15.82
N LYS A 96 17.78 -8.87 16.49
CA LYS A 96 17.11 -7.72 15.85
C LYS A 96 18.12 -6.74 15.25
N GLN A 97 19.23 -6.46 15.93
CA GLN A 97 20.29 -5.60 15.41
C GLN A 97 21.02 -6.21 14.21
N TRP A 98 21.37 -7.50 14.31
CA TRP A 98 22.01 -8.24 13.22
C TRP A 98 21.08 -8.31 11.99
N PHE A 99 19.82 -8.70 12.19
CA PHE A 99 18.79 -8.82 11.17
C PHE A 99 18.55 -7.49 10.45
N ASN A 100 18.48 -6.37 11.19
CA ASN A 100 18.31 -5.06 10.57
C ASN A 100 19.43 -4.74 9.57
N ARG A 101 20.68 -5.05 9.93
CA ARG A 101 21.86 -4.78 9.10
C ARG A 101 21.99 -5.74 7.92
N GLN A 102 21.71 -7.02 8.12
CA GLN A 102 21.98 -8.06 7.13
C GLN A 102 20.80 -8.33 6.20
N VAL A 103 19.56 -8.13 6.68
CA VAL A 103 18.34 -8.50 5.97
C VAL A 103 17.48 -7.26 5.69
N ALA A 104 17.01 -6.57 6.74
CA ALA A 104 16.01 -5.50 6.56
C ALA A 104 16.51 -4.34 5.69
N ALA A 105 17.79 -3.95 5.82
CA ALA A 105 18.40 -2.90 5.02
C ALA A 105 18.48 -3.24 3.52
N ARG A 106 18.37 -4.53 3.16
CA ARG A 106 18.49 -5.05 1.79
C ARG A 106 17.15 -5.55 1.24
N PHE A 107 16.05 -5.38 1.98
CA PHE A 107 14.74 -5.97 1.66
C PHE A 107 14.26 -5.71 0.21
N TYR A 108 14.52 -4.53 -0.35
CA TYR A 108 14.10 -4.18 -1.72
C TYR A 108 15.16 -4.52 -2.79
N GLN A 109 16.18 -5.29 -2.44
CA GLN A 109 17.13 -5.85 -3.39
C GLN A 109 16.66 -7.25 -3.81
N ASP A 110 16.96 -7.63 -5.06
CA ASP A 110 16.64 -8.97 -5.58
C ASP A 110 17.55 -10.08 -5.02
N ASP A 111 18.44 -9.76 -4.08
CA ASP A 111 19.42 -10.65 -3.49
C ASP A 111 19.03 -11.06 -2.06
N GLU A 112 18.57 -12.30 -1.91
CA GLU A 112 18.20 -12.89 -0.62
C GLU A 112 19.39 -13.50 0.13
N THR A 113 20.62 -13.38 -0.39
CA THR A 113 21.80 -13.98 0.23
C THR A 113 22.25 -13.22 1.47
N ILE A 114 22.72 -13.99 2.45
CA ILE A 114 23.31 -13.51 3.68
C ILE A 114 24.79 -13.86 3.68
N SER A 115 25.64 -12.91 4.10
CA SER A 115 27.06 -13.17 4.29
C SER A 115 27.27 -14.31 5.29
N ALA A 116 27.85 -15.42 4.82
CA ALA A 116 28.18 -16.55 5.68
C ALA A 116 29.14 -16.14 6.81
N ASP A 117 30.11 -15.26 6.54
CA ASP A 117 31.04 -14.74 7.56
C ASP A 117 30.31 -13.94 8.65
N SER A 118 29.38 -13.06 8.24
CA SER A 118 28.56 -12.29 9.19
C SER A 118 27.68 -13.20 10.04
N LEU A 119 27.07 -14.22 9.41
CA LEU A 119 26.23 -15.19 10.13
C LEU A 119 27.07 -16.06 11.08
N ASN A 120 28.22 -16.58 10.63
CA ASN A 120 29.13 -17.39 11.45
C ASN A 120 29.61 -16.60 12.68
N THR A 121 29.96 -15.32 12.50
CA THR A 121 30.32 -14.43 13.62
C THR A 121 29.19 -14.30 14.63
N PHE A 122 27.94 -14.15 14.16
CA PHE A 122 26.78 -14.08 15.03
C PHE A 122 26.47 -15.41 15.73
N LEU A 123 26.61 -16.53 15.03
CA LEU A 123 26.45 -17.88 15.60
C LEU A 123 27.50 -18.15 16.69
N ASP A 124 28.76 -17.79 16.46
CA ASP A 124 29.84 -17.93 17.44
C ASP A 124 29.59 -17.11 18.69
N PHE A 125 29.14 -15.87 18.52
CA PHE A 125 28.73 -15.01 19.64
C PHE A 125 27.64 -15.65 20.49
N MET A 126 26.70 -16.38 19.87
CA MET A 126 25.65 -17.13 20.58
C MET A 126 26.10 -18.50 21.12
N GLY A 127 27.35 -18.92 20.87
CA GLY A 127 27.84 -20.25 21.21
C GLY A 127 27.17 -21.39 20.42
N ARG A 128 26.65 -21.08 19.22
CA ARG A 128 26.02 -22.06 18.33
C ARG A 128 27.07 -22.88 17.57
N LYS A 129 26.76 -24.15 17.31
CA LYS A 129 27.70 -25.11 16.68
C LYS A 129 27.63 -25.10 15.17
N GLU A 130 26.55 -24.57 14.60
CA GLU A 130 26.35 -24.48 13.16
C GLU A 130 27.48 -23.67 12.49
N LYS A 131 27.99 -24.20 11.37
CA LYS A 131 29.04 -23.58 10.55
C LYS A 131 28.64 -23.57 9.07
N PRO A 132 27.63 -22.75 8.71
CA PRO A 132 27.17 -22.67 7.33
C PRO A 132 28.26 -22.17 6.37
N VAL A 133 28.27 -22.74 5.16
CA VAL A 133 29.06 -22.24 4.03
C VAL A 133 28.28 -21.24 3.18
N ALA A 134 26.94 -21.26 3.27
CA ALA A 134 26.06 -20.26 2.66
C ALA A 134 24.80 -20.06 3.51
N ALA A 135 24.14 -18.91 3.34
CA ALA A 135 22.90 -18.59 4.00
C ALA A 135 22.04 -17.64 3.15
N PHE A 136 20.73 -17.73 3.34
CA PHE A 136 19.76 -16.86 2.66
C PHE A 136 18.54 -16.64 3.56
N TYR A 137 17.76 -15.61 3.29
CA TYR A 137 16.48 -15.40 3.95
C TYR A 137 15.30 -15.66 3.00
N ARG A 138 14.13 -15.93 3.58
CA ARG A 138 12.84 -15.91 2.87
C ARG A 138 11.86 -15.10 3.68
N GLU A 139 11.38 -13.99 3.12
CA GLU A 139 10.39 -13.14 3.77
C GLU A 139 9.00 -13.49 3.25
N HIS A 140 8.04 -13.60 4.16
CA HIS A 140 6.65 -13.94 3.88
C HIS A 140 5.69 -12.79 4.22
N LEU A 141 6.23 -11.63 4.61
CA LEU A 141 5.41 -10.48 4.98
C LEU A 141 4.76 -9.88 3.72
N SER A 142 5.54 -9.74 2.65
CA SER A 142 5.06 -9.09 1.42
C SER A 142 3.99 -9.90 0.68
N GLU A 143 3.93 -11.22 0.88
CA GLU A 143 2.91 -12.10 0.30
C GLU A 143 1.49 -11.64 0.65
N HIS A 144 1.33 -11.09 1.86
CA HIS A 144 0.05 -10.62 2.39
C HIS A 144 -0.04 -9.10 2.47
N GLY A 145 0.82 -8.38 1.76
CA GLY A 145 0.75 -6.93 1.63
C GLY A 145 1.33 -6.15 2.82
N VAL A 146 1.87 -4.97 2.51
CA VAL A 146 2.66 -4.13 3.42
C VAL A 146 2.19 -2.67 3.47
N LEU A 147 0.98 -2.39 2.99
CA LEU A 147 0.44 -1.03 2.84
C LEU A 147 0.62 -0.12 4.08
N PRO A 148 0.25 -0.52 5.32
CA PRO A 148 0.42 0.35 6.49
C PRO A 148 1.88 0.76 6.74
N TRP A 149 2.82 -0.17 6.61
CA TRP A 149 4.24 0.11 6.81
C TRP A 149 4.84 0.94 5.67
N ASN A 150 4.33 0.77 4.44
CA ASN A 150 4.71 1.61 3.32
C ASN A 150 4.31 3.08 3.58
N LEU A 151 3.09 3.33 4.04
CA LEU A 151 2.61 4.66 4.41
C LEU A 151 3.46 5.31 5.51
N GLN A 152 3.82 4.57 6.55
CA GLN A 152 4.73 5.03 7.61
C GLN A 152 6.11 5.44 7.04
N ARG A 153 6.66 4.64 6.12
CA ARG A 153 7.93 4.95 5.46
C ARG A 153 7.80 6.21 4.60
N MET A 154 6.73 6.34 3.84
CA MET A 154 6.51 7.48 2.95
C MET A 154 6.28 8.77 3.73
N GLN A 155 5.58 8.73 4.87
CA GLN A 155 5.45 9.87 5.76
C GLN A 155 6.81 10.42 6.17
N ARG A 156 7.74 9.56 6.58
CA ARG A 156 9.12 9.95 6.93
C ARG A 156 9.85 10.53 5.71
N GLN A 157 9.75 9.88 4.56
CA GLN A 157 10.40 10.35 3.32
C GLN A 157 9.87 11.71 2.86
N LEU A 158 8.56 11.94 2.92
CA LEU A 158 7.92 13.20 2.55
C LEU A 158 8.33 14.32 3.52
N THR A 159 8.36 14.02 4.82
CA THR A 159 8.87 14.94 5.85
C THR A 159 10.31 15.33 5.58
N ASP A 160 11.18 14.36 5.25
CA ASP A 160 12.57 14.62 4.89
C ASP A 160 12.71 15.45 3.61
N ALA A 161 11.86 15.20 2.61
CA ALA A 161 11.83 15.98 1.37
C ALA A 161 11.44 17.45 1.61
N PHE A 162 10.44 17.69 2.46
CA PHE A 162 10.10 19.04 2.92
C PHE A 162 11.27 19.70 3.66
N ARG A 163 11.90 18.98 4.60
CA ARG A 163 13.04 19.50 5.37
C ARG A 163 14.22 19.89 4.49
N GLN A 164 14.44 19.14 3.41
CA GLN A 164 15.47 19.39 2.41
C GLN A 164 15.06 20.43 1.35
N ARG A 165 13.79 20.86 1.34
CA ARG A 165 13.19 21.75 0.33
C ARG A 165 13.34 21.19 -1.10
N ASP A 166 13.31 19.86 -1.22
CA ASP A 166 13.42 19.18 -2.51
C ASP A 166 12.03 19.10 -3.17
N GLY A 167 11.69 20.14 -3.94
CA GLY A 167 10.39 20.26 -4.61
C GLY A 167 10.04 19.05 -5.50
N LYS A 168 11.03 18.45 -6.15
CA LYS A 168 10.81 17.29 -7.02
C LYS A 168 10.44 16.06 -6.20
N ARG A 169 11.19 15.76 -5.12
CA ARG A 169 10.83 14.67 -4.21
C ARG A 169 9.50 14.91 -3.50
N ILE A 170 9.19 16.16 -3.11
CA ILE A 170 7.91 16.50 -2.49
C ILE A 170 6.76 16.12 -3.43
N LEU A 171 6.80 16.52 -4.70
CA LEU A 171 5.72 16.20 -5.66
C LEU A 171 5.59 14.69 -5.90
N LYS A 172 6.70 13.98 -6.19
CA LYS A 172 6.67 12.53 -6.43
C LYS A 172 6.10 11.77 -5.23
N LEU A 173 6.62 12.06 -4.03
CA LEU A 173 6.17 11.41 -2.80
C LEU A 173 4.74 11.79 -2.44
N ALA A 174 4.31 13.03 -2.67
CA ALA A 174 2.94 13.46 -2.40
C ALA A 174 1.94 12.73 -3.31
N ALA A 175 2.22 12.65 -4.62
CA ALA A 175 1.39 11.91 -5.58
C ALA A 175 1.30 10.43 -5.21
N ASP A 176 2.45 9.76 -5.02
CA ASP A 176 2.51 8.36 -4.64
C ASP A 176 1.77 8.11 -3.31
N MET A 177 1.98 8.99 -2.31
CA MET A 177 1.35 8.83 -1.00
C MET A 177 -0.16 9.03 -1.07
N GLY A 178 -0.62 9.92 -1.96
CA GLY A 178 -2.04 10.11 -2.26
C GLY A 178 -2.71 8.82 -2.70
N HIS A 179 -2.07 8.11 -3.63
CA HIS A 179 -2.53 6.81 -4.13
C HIS A 179 -2.67 5.77 -3.02
N TYR A 180 -1.59 5.48 -2.28
CA TYR A 180 -1.63 4.44 -1.25
C TYR A 180 -2.56 4.80 -0.08
N ILE A 181 -2.76 6.09 0.22
CA ILE A 181 -3.81 6.49 1.16
C ILE A 181 -5.18 6.18 0.58
N GLY A 182 -5.41 6.39 -0.71
CA GLY A 182 -6.60 5.95 -1.44
C GLY A 182 -6.85 4.45 -1.23
N ASP A 183 -5.87 3.60 -1.53
CA ASP A 183 -5.93 2.15 -1.32
C ASP A 183 -6.32 1.79 0.12
N ALA A 184 -5.69 2.45 1.10
CA ALA A 184 -5.98 2.21 2.51
C ALA A 184 -7.42 2.53 2.90
N HIS A 185 -8.13 3.33 2.09
CA HIS A 185 -9.53 3.68 2.29
C HIS A 185 -10.52 2.77 1.55
N VAL A 186 -10.04 1.84 0.73
CA VAL A 186 -10.84 0.82 0.06
C VAL A 186 -10.91 -0.44 0.94
N PRO A 187 -12.10 -0.88 1.42
CA PRO A 187 -12.23 -2.08 2.25
C PRO A 187 -11.59 -3.33 1.62
N LEU A 188 -11.70 -3.48 0.30
CA LEU A 188 -11.24 -4.65 -0.44
C LEU A 188 -9.70 -4.78 -0.51
N HIS A 189 -8.95 -3.69 -0.31
CA HIS A 189 -7.48 -3.73 -0.18
C HIS A 189 -7.02 -4.22 1.20
N THR A 190 -7.95 -4.54 2.10
CA THR A 190 -7.64 -5.00 3.47
C THR A 190 -7.95 -6.49 3.70
N THR A 191 -8.26 -7.24 2.65
CA THR A 191 -8.63 -8.65 2.73
C THR A 191 -8.12 -9.44 1.53
N SER A 192 -7.74 -10.69 1.76
CA SER A 192 -7.43 -11.60 0.66
C SER A 192 -8.67 -12.03 -0.15
N ASN A 193 -9.90 -11.63 0.24
CA ASN A 193 -11.11 -11.71 -0.60
C ASN A 193 -11.37 -10.43 -1.43
N TYR A 194 -10.32 -9.68 -1.79
CA TYR A 194 -10.40 -8.40 -2.50
C TYR A 194 -11.36 -8.35 -3.68
N ASN A 195 -11.34 -9.37 -4.55
CA ASN A 195 -12.18 -9.40 -5.73
C ASN A 195 -13.35 -10.37 -5.56
N GLY A 196 -13.79 -10.64 -4.33
CA GLY A 196 -14.94 -11.51 -4.04
C GLY A 196 -14.75 -12.97 -4.46
N GLN A 197 -13.52 -13.38 -4.79
CA GLN A 197 -13.21 -14.69 -5.36
C GLN A 197 -13.39 -15.85 -4.37
N LYS A 198 -13.36 -15.58 -3.05
CA LYS A 198 -13.65 -16.57 -2.00
C LYS A 198 -15.14 -16.70 -1.70
N THR A 199 -15.97 -15.73 -2.10
CA THR A 199 -17.40 -15.67 -1.76
C THR A 199 -18.36 -15.75 -2.95
N GLY A 200 -17.82 -15.83 -4.18
CA GLY A 200 -18.55 -15.97 -5.43
C GLY A 200 -19.03 -14.65 -6.03
N GLN A 201 -18.28 -13.56 -5.80
CA GLN A 201 -18.62 -12.19 -6.20
C GLN A 201 -17.48 -11.58 -7.05
N HIS A 202 -16.95 -12.38 -7.97
CA HIS A 202 -15.82 -11.98 -8.81
C HIS A 202 -16.13 -10.68 -9.58
N GLY A 203 -15.22 -9.70 -9.53
CA GLY A 203 -15.40 -8.36 -10.11
C GLY A 203 -15.92 -7.30 -9.14
N ILE A 204 -16.18 -7.64 -7.87
CA ILE A 204 -16.68 -6.65 -6.88
C ILE A 204 -15.65 -5.55 -6.58
N HIS A 205 -14.35 -5.81 -6.79
CA HIS A 205 -13.30 -4.80 -6.61
C HIS A 205 -13.49 -3.63 -7.58
N GLY A 206 -13.39 -3.88 -8.89
CA GLY A 206 -13.62 -2.85 -9.91
C GLY A 206 -15.03 -2.26 -9.88
N PHE A 207 -16.02 -3.03 -9.38
CA PHE A 207 -17.36 -2.50 -9.14
C PHE A 207 -17.36 -1.41 -8.06
N TRP A 208 -16.74 -1.66 -6.91
CA TRP A 208 -16.71 -0.73 -5.78
C TRP A 208 -15.81 0.48 -6.06
N GLU A 209 -14.60 0.24 -6.57
CA GLU A 209 -13.54 1.25 -6.71
C GLU A 209 -13.68 2.11 -7.96
N SER A 210 -14.11 1.54 -9.09
CA SER A 210 -14.13 2.26 -10.37
C SER A 210 -15.55 2.56 -10.81
N ARG A 211 -16.39 1.53 -10.96
CA ARG A 211 -17.72 1.67 -11.59
C ARG A 211 -18.64 2.62 -10.83
N ILE A 212 -18.72 2.52 -9.51
CA ILE A 212 -19.61 3.37 -8.71
C ILE A 212 -19.14 4.83 -8.76
N PRO A 213 -17.86 5.17 -8.47
CA PRO A 213 -17.39 6.54 -8.60
C PRO A 213 -17.57 7.11 -10.02
N GLU A 214 -17.21 6.36 -11.07
CA GLU A 214 -17.40 6.79 -12.46
C GLU A 214 -18.86 7.18 -12.80
N LEU A 215 -19.83 6.50 -12.19
CA LEU A 215 -21.25 6.73 -12.46
C LEU A 215 -21.84 7.91 -11.68
N PHE A 216 -21.33 8.21 -10.49
CA PHE A 216 -22.05 9.03 -9.52
C PHE A 216 -21.22 10.15 -8.88
N ALA A 217 -19.89 10.06 -8.89
CA ALA A 217 -19.06 10.95 -8.09
C ALA A 217 -19.16 12.41 -8.56
N ASP A 218 -19.03 12.66 -9.86
CA ASP A 218 -19.15 14.00 -10.45
C ASP A 218 -20.59 14.56 -10.39
N ASP A 219 -21.59 13.69 -10.38
CA ASP A 219 -23.00 14.07 -10.39
C ASP A 219 -23.54 14.39 -8.98
N SER A 220 -23.03 13.73 -7.93
CA SER A 220 -23.72 13.65 -6.64
C SER A 220 -22.86 13.74 -5.38
N TYR A 221 -21.55 13.51 -5.46
CA TYR A 221 -20.72 13.50 -4.25
C TYR A 221 -20.34 14.90 -3.81
N ASP A 222 -20.30 15.11 -2.50
CA ASP A 222 -19.70 16.29 -1.91
C ASP A 222 -18.22 16.02 -1.57
N TYR A 223 -17.31 16.80 -2.15
CA TYR A 223 -15.87 16.73 -1.89
C TYR A 223 -15.40 17.70 -0.80
N PHE A 224 -16.31 18.41 -0.12
CA PHE A 224 -15.96 19.34 0.95
C PHE A 224 -15.68 18.61 2.26
N VAL A 225 -14.39 18.42 2.57
CA VAL A 225 -13.95 17.65 3.75
C VAL A 225 -13.33 18.50 4.88
N GLY A 226 -13.29 19.83 4.74
CA GLY A 226 -12.74 20.73 5.75
C GLY A 226 -11.21 20.96 5.62
N LYS A 227 -10.58 21.38 6.71
CA LYS A 227 -9.13 21.64 6.78
C LYS A 227 -8.40 20.37 7.24
N PRO A 228 -7.13 20.15 6.85
CA PRO A 228 -6.35 19.03 7.34
C PRO A 228 -6.13 19.12 8.84
N GLU A 229 -5.98 17.96 9.47
CA GLU A 229 -5.63 17.82 10.87
C GLU A 229 -4.15 17.41 11.00
N TYR A 230 -3.49 17.89 12.06
CA TYR A 230 -2.15 17.42 12.42
C TYR A 230 -2.25 16.03 13.06
N ILE A 231 -1.44 15.08 12.58
CA ILE A 231 -1.45 13.70 13.04
C ILE A 231 -0.27 13.48 13.99
N GLU A 232 -0.51 13.52 15.31
CA GLU A 232 0.55 13.37 16.33
C GLU A 232 1.28 12.02 16.25
N ARG A 233 0.55 10.94 15.94
CA ARG A 233 1.07 9.57 15.91
C ARG A 233 0.72 8.93 14.57
N THR A 234 1.44 9.35 13.53
CA THR A 234 1.23 8.91 12.14
C THR A 234 1.23 7.38 11.99
N GLU A 235 2.07 6.69 12.76
CA GLU A 235 2.13 5.22 12.77
C GLU A 235 0.80 4.56 13.14
N ASP A 236 0.20 4.98 14.26
CA ASP A 236 -1.07 4.44 14.73
C ASP A 236 -2.22 4.87 13.81
N TRP A 237 -2.14 6.07 13.26
CA TRP A 237 -3.17 6.61 12.38
C TRP A 237 -3.27 5.86 11.04
N PHE A 238 -2.16 5.50 10.40
CA PHE A 238 -2.21 4.69 9.17
C PHE A 238 -2.79 3.29 9.43
N TRP A 239 -2.44 2.67 10.56
CA TRP A 239 -3.05 1.41 10.97
C TRP A 239 -4.55 1.55 11.23
N GLN A 240 -4.97 2.63 11.90
CA GLN A 240 -6.37 2.89 12.17
C GLN A 240 -7.18 3.06 10.87
N SER A 241 -6.66 3.79 9.87
CA SER A 241 -7.29 3.93 8.56
C SER A 241 -7.56 2.59 7.87
N VAL A 242 -6.59 1.68 7.93
CA VAL A 242 -6.71 0.31 7.40
C VAL A 242 -7.71 -0.52 8.19
N PHE A 243 -7.72 -0.43 9.53
CA PHE A 243 -8.71 -1.14 10.35
C PHE A 243 -10.13 -0.63 10.12
N ASP A 244 -10.30 0.68 9.91
CA ASP A 244 -11.60 1.27 9.63
C ASP A 244 -12.12 0.86 8.25
N SER A 245 -11.23 0.68 7.25
CA SER A 245 -11.57 0.00 6.00
C SER A 245 -11.97 -1.46 6.22
N ASN A 246 -11.18 -2.21 6.99
CA ASN A 246 -11.37 -3.64 7.17
C ASN A 246 -12.69 -4.00 7.86
N LYS A 247 -13.13 -3.18 8.83
CA LYS A 247 -14.43 -3.31 9.49
C LYS A 247 -15.63 -3.24 8.53
N LEU A 248 -15.44 -2.75 7.30
CA LEU A 248 -16.50 -2.59 6.31
C LEU A 248 -16.54 -3.71 5.27
N VAL A 249 -15.55 -4.62 5.28
CA VAL A 249 -15.46 -5.72 4.31
C VAL A 249 -16.70 -6.61 4.32
N ASP A 250 -17.24 -6.87 5.51
CA ASP A 250 -18.45 -7.69 5.67
C ASP A 250 -19.67 -7.05 4.99
N SER A 251 -19.83 -5.73 5.13
CA SER A 251 -20.93 -4.95 4.58
C SER A 251 -20.83 -4.90 3.06
N VAL A 252 -19.63 -4.64 2.53
CA VAL A 252 -19.33 -4.69 1.08
C VAL A 252 -19.73 -6.04 0.51
N LEU A 253 -19.27 -7.14 1.09
CA LEU A 253 -19.54 -8.47 0.55
C LEU A 253 -21.00 -8.92 0.78
N ASN A 254 -21.55 -8.75 1.98
CA ASN A 254 -22.85 -9.30 2.32
C ASN A 254 -24.00 -8.53 1.65
N PHE A 255 -23.90 -7.19 1.55
CA PHE A 255 -24.97 -6.41 0.94
C PHE A 255 -25.00 -6.58 -0.57
N GLU A 256 -23.85 -6.69 -1.24
CA GLU A 256 -23.81 -6.99 -2.66
C GLU A 256 -24.46 -8.36 -2.95
N LYS A 257 -24.11 -9.37 -2.15
CA LYS A 257 -24.65 -10.73 -2.26
C LYS A 257 -26.14 -10.78 -1.98
N ALA A 258 -26.63 -10.02 -1.00
CA ALA A 258 -28.04 -9.90 -0.70
C ALA A 258 -28.79 -9.20 -1.84
N LEU A 259 -28.26 -8.09 -2.34
CA LEU A 259 -28.85 -7.32 -3.43
C LEU A 259 -28.98 -8.16 -4.70
N ARG A 260 -27.96 -8.95 -5.07
CA ARG A 260 -28.05 -9.86 -6.23
C ARG A 260 -29.19 -10.86 -6.15
N ARG A 261 -29.64 -11.23 -4.94
CA ARG A 261 -30.75 -12.18 -4.75
C ARG A 261 -32.12 -11.51 -4.90
N SER A 262 -32.23 -10.23 -4.56
CA SER A 262 -33.50 -9.49 -4.59
C SER A 262 -33.68 -8.63 -5.84
N PHE A 263 -32.60 -8.22 -6.51
CA PHE A 263 -32.64 -7.34 -7.68
C PHE A 263 -32.92 -8.13 -8.97
N PRO A 264 -33.77 -7.64 -9.89
CA PRO A 264 -34.08 -8.33 -11.15
C PRO A 264 -32.82 -8.74 -11.93
N GLN A 265 -32.70 -10.03 -12.26
CA GLN A 265 -31.48 -10.62 -12.83
C GLN A 265 -31.07 -9.98 -14.17
N ASP A 266 -32.06 -9.62 -14.99
CA ASP A 266 -31.92 -8.94 -16.28
C ASP A 266 -31.49 -7.48 -16.18
N ARG A 267 -31.45 -6.91 -14.97
CA ARG A 267 -31.05 -5.52 -14.70
C ARG A 267 -29.77 -5.40 -13.87
N GLN A 268 -29.10 -6.52 -13.58
CA GLN A 268 -27.86 -6.48 -12.80
C GLN A 268 -26.64 -6.11 -13.65
N MET A 269 -26.54 -6.70 -14.85
CA MET A 269 -25.37 -6.58 -15.73
C MET A 269 -25.77 -5.99 -17.08
N CYS A 270 -25.05 -4.97 -17.53
CA CYS A 270 -25.32 -4.23 -18.76
C CYS A 270 -24.06 -4.22 -19.64
N PRO A 271 -24.21 -4.30 -20.97
CA PRO A 271 -23.10 -4.03 -21.88
C PRO A 271 -22.68 -2.57 -21.75
N ASP A 272 -21.37 -2.33 -21.79
CA ASP A 272 -20.76 -1.02 -21.75
C ASP A 272 -19.52 -0.98 -22.66
N MET A 273 -19.10 0.22 -23.06
CA MET A 273 -17.94 0.41 -23.93
C MET A 273 -16.81 1.08 -23.16
N ARG A 274 -15.76 0.31 -22.82
CA ARG A 274 -14.57 0.80 -22.12
C ARG A 274 -13.35 0.73 -23.04
N LEU A 275 -12.69 1.87 -23.27
CA LEU A 275 -11.51 1.98 -24.12
C LEU A 275 -11.70 1.32 -25.51
N GLY A 276 -12.89 1.46 -26.11
CA GLY A 276 -13.24 0.87 -27.40
C GLY A 276 -13.58 -0.63 -27.38
N THR A 277 -13.55 -1.28 -26.21
CA THR A 277 -13.92 -2.70 -26.04
C THR A 277 -15.28 -2.83 -25.36
N MET A 278 -16.10 -3.76 -25.85
CA MET A 278 -17.37 -4.08 -25.21
C MET A 278 -17.12 -4.97 -23.99
N VAL A 279 -17.60 -4.52 -22.83
CA VAL A 279 -17.50 -5.23 -21.55
C VAL A 279 -18.88 -5.38 -20.93
N VAL A 280 -19.04 -6.36 -20.04
CA VAL A 280 -20.28 -6.56 -19.27
C VAL A 280 -20.01 -6.14 -17.83
N VAL A 281 -20.67 -5.08 -17.40
CA VAL A 281 -20.44 -4.45 -16.08
C VAL A 281 -21.77 -4.25 -15.35
N PRO A 282 -21.74 -4.00 -14.02
CA PRO A 282 -22.96 -3.67 -13.30
C PRO A 282 -23.71 -2.47 -13.91
N CYS A 283 -25.02 -2.64 -14.11
CA CYS A 283 -25.90 -1.59 -14.62
C CYS A 283 -25.97 -0.40 -13.66
N ARG A 284 -26.26 0.80 -14.17
CA ARG A 284 -26.40 2.02 -13.34
C ARG A 284 -27.42 1.84 -12.21
N ASP A 285 -28.57 1.23 -12.48
CA ASP A 285 -29.62 1.03 -11.46
C ASP A 285 -29.18 0.05 -10.36
N PHE A 286 -28.46 -1.01 -10.72
CA PHE A 286 -27.90 -1.95 -9.74
C PHE A 286 -26.80 -1.29 -8.91
N ALA A 287 -25.94 -0.49 -9.55
CA ALA A 287 -24.91 0.29 -8.88
C ALA A 287 -25.50 1.31 -7.89
N ALA A 288 -26.57 2.01 -8.28
CA ALA A 288 -27.29 2.95 -7.44
C ALA A 288 -27.92 2.23 -6.23
N ALA A 289 -28.61 1.11 -6.45
CA ALA A 289 -29.21 0.32 -5.37
C ALA A 289 -28.16 -0.24 -4.40
N TYR A 290 -27.00 -0.63 -4.91
CA TYR A 290 -25.90 -1.12 -4.07
C TYR A 290 -25.29 -0.02 -3.21
N GLN A 291 -24.95 1.13 -3.80
CA GLN A 291 -24.46 2.28 -3.04
C GLN A 291 -25.46 2.71 -1.96
N GLU A 292 -26.76 2.74 -2.27
CA GLU A 292 -27.83 3.04 -1.31
C GLU A 292 -27.86 2.02 -0.16
N SER A 293 -27.73 0.73 -0.46
CA SER A 293 -27.67 -0.33 0.58
C SER A 293 -26.45 -0.20 1.49
N LEU A 294 -25.35 0.34 0.98
CA LEU A 294 -24.16 0.69 1.77
C LEU A 294 -24.29 2.06 2.45
N ASN A 295 -25.46 2.67 2.37
CA ASN A 295 -25.80 3.98 2.92
C ASN A 295 -24.88 5.10 2.38
N GLY A 296 -24.34 5.00 1.15
CA GLY A 296 -23.37 5.97 0.63
C GLY A 296 -21.92 5.76 1.13
N MET A 297 -21.55 4.51 1.45
CA MET A 297 -20.20 4.18 1.95
C MET A 297 -19.07 4.66 1.03
N ILE A 298 -19.22 4.52 -0.29
CA ILE A 298 -18.18 4.85 -1.26
C ILE A 298 -17.81 6.34 -1.15
N GLU A 299 -18.80 7.23 -1.17
CA GLU A 299 -18.60 8.67 -0.95
C GLU A 299 -17.94 8.94 0.42
N ARG A 300 -18.43 8.32 1.50
CA ARG A 300 -17.83 8.51 2.84
C ARG A 300 -16.36 8.10 2.87
N ARG A 301 -15.99 6.99 2.23
CA ARG A 301 -14.60 6.52 2.16
C ARG A 301 -13.75 7.42 1.28
N LEU A 302 -14.28 7.90 0.16
CA LEU A 302 -13.59 8.86 -0.70
C LEU A 302 -13.34 10.20 0.02
N ARG A 303 -14.34 10.73 0.74
CA ARG A 303 -14.18 11.92 1.59
C ARG A 303 -13.13 11.71 2.68
N ALA A 304 -13.16 10.55 3.34
CA ALA A 304 -12.14 10.19 4.33
C ALA A 304 -10.73 10.14 3.71
N ALA A 305 -10.58 9.56 2.51
CA ALA A 305 -9.33 9.53 1.77
C ALA A 305 -8.83 10.94 1.41
N ILE A 306 -9.69 11.83 0.90
CA ILE A 306 -9.31 13.21 0.57
C ILE A 306 -8.81 13.95 1.83
N HIS A 307 -9.52 13.81 2.95
CA HIS A 307 -9.12 14.40 4.21
C HIS A 307 -7.78 13.81 4.71
N ALA A 308 -7.63 12.50 4.63
CA ALA A 308 -6.44 11.74 5.01
C ALA A 308 -5.19 12.17 4.21
N VAL A 309 -5.30 12.29 2.89
CA VAL A 309 -4.22 12.77 2.02
C VAL A 309 -3.75 14.16 2.46
N SER A 310 -4.70 15.08 2.64
CA SER A 310 -4.35 16.44 3.04
C SER A 310 -3.74 16.52 4.43
N SER A 311 -4.20 15.70 5.37
CA SER A 311 -3.69 15.64 6.75
C SER A 311 -2.29 15.03 6.81
N ALA A 312 -2.01 14.00 6.01
CA ALA A 312 -0.68 13.39 5.91
C ALA A 312 0.35 14.36 5.32
N TRP A 313 0.02 15.03 4.21
CA TRP A 313 0.89 16.05 3.60
C TRP A 313 1.12 17.23 4.54
N TYR A 314 0.06 17.72 5.19
CA TYR A 314 0.15 18.80 6.17
C TYR A 314 1.05 18.42 7.35
N THR A 315 0.87 17.22 7.92
CA THR A 315 1.69 16.70 9.01
C THR A 315 3.17 16.62 8.59
N ALA A 316 3.46 16.13 7.38
CA ALA A 316 4.84 16.05 6.89
C ALA A 316 5.50 17.42 6.75
N TRP A 317 4.73 18.44 6.33
CA TRP A 317 5.21 19.81 6.22
C TRP A 317 5.44 20.46 7.60
N VAL A 318 4.53 20.26 8.55
CA VAL A 318 4.67 20.74 9.94
C VAL A 318 5.88 20.08 10.63
N ASP A 319 6.03 18.76 10.53
CA ASP A 319 7.15 18.01 11.11
C ASP A 319 8.52 18.36 10.48
N ALA A 320 8.50 18.94 9.29
CA ALA A 320 9.68 19.47 8.62
C ALA A 320 10.08 20.88 9.10
N GLY A 321 9.28 21.50 9.98
CA GLY A 321 9.47 22.86 10.46
C GLY A 321 8.86 23.94 9.56
N GLU A 322 7.77 23.61 8.86
CA GLU A 322 6.98 24.53 8.03
C GLU A 322 7.84 25.34 7.03
N PRO A 323 8.70 24.69 6.22
CA PRO A 323 9.55 25.41 5.29
C PRO A 323 8.71 26.25 4.32
N ASP A 324 9.18 27.46 4.02
CA ASP A 324 8.54 28.34 3.03
C ASP A 324 8.55 27.69 1.65
N LEU A 325 7.36 27.33 1.16
CA LEU A 325 7.19 26.64 -0.11
C LEU A 325 7.15 27.60 -1.31
N SER A 326 7.08 28.92 -1.09
CA SER A 326 7.11 29.93 -2.16
C SER A 326 8.49 30.07 -2.80
N VAL A 327 9.54 29.69 -2.08
CA VAL A 327 10.94 29.73 -2.54
C VAL A 327 11.40 28.40 -3.14
N ILE A 328 10.57 27.35 -3.07
CA ILE A 328 10.81 26.09 -3.77
C ILE A 328 10.36 26.31 -5.22
N GLY A 329 11.33 26.59 -6.09
CA GLY A 329 11.06 26.80 -7.52
C GLY A 329 10.31 25.64 -8.15
N LYS A 330 9.64 25.89 -9.28
CA LYS A 330 8.98 24.81 -10.05
C LYS A 330 10.00 23.71 -10.32
N PRO A 331 9.79 22.47 -9.85
CA PRO A 331 10.74 21.40 -10.11
C PRO A 331 10.82 21.19 -11.63
N ALA A 332 12.00 21.42 -12.18
CA ALA A 332 12.26 21.13 -13.59
C ALA A 332 12.34 19.62 -13.75
N LEU A 333 11.47 19.05 -14.58
CA LEU A 333 11.60 17.66 -15.02
C LEU A 333 12.92 17.51 -15.77
N SER A 334 13.80 16.65 -15.28
CA SER A 334 15.04 16.34 -15.99
C SER A 334 14.74 15.44 -17.19
N GLU A 335 15.68 15.35 -18.12
CA GLU A 335 15.61 14.37 -19.21
C GLU A 335 15.55 12.92 -18.68
N GLU A 336 16.17 12.68 -17.53
CA GLU A 336 16.13 11.38 -16.84
C GLU A 336 14.71 11.06 -16.33
N ASP A 337 13.99 12.05 -15.78
CA ASP A 337 12.61 11.86 -15.33
C ASP A 337 11.66 11.50 -16.47
N ARG A 338 11.87 12.14 -17.63
CA ARG A 338 11.07 11.86 -18.83
C ARG A 338 11.31 10.45 -19.32
N LYS A 339 12.58 10.00 -19.30
CA LYS A 339 12.93 8.62 -19.66
C LYS A 339 12.37 7.60 -18.67
N GLU A 340 12.46 7.86 -17.36
CA GLU A 340 11.87 6.98 -16.33
C GLU A 340 10.36 6.83 -16.55
N ALA A 341 9.65 7.94 -16.81
CA ALA A 341 8.21 7.93 -17.10
C ALA A 341 7.86 7.20 -18.42
N GLU A 342 8.65 7.41 -19.49
CA GLU A 342 8.47 6.72 -20.77
C GLU A 342 8.72 5.20 -20.64
N GLU A 343 9.76 4.80 -19.91
CA GLU A 343 10.06 3.39 -19.64
C GLU A 343 8.98 2.73 -18.79
N LEU A 344 8.49 3.42 -17.76
CA LEU A 344 7.39 2.95 -16.93
C LEU A 344 6.13 2.74 -17.77
N ARG A 345 5.78 3.71 -18.61
CA ARG A 345 4.61 3.60 -19.51
C ARG A 345 4.76 2.49 -20.53
N LYS A 346 5.95 2.33 -21.13
CA LYS A 346 6.23 1.22 -22.05
C LYS A 346 6.10 -0.14 -21.37
N THR A 347 6.45 -0.25 -20.09
CA THR A 347 6.35 -1.49 -19.33
C THR A 347 4.90 -1.78 -18.95
N PHE A 348 4.15 -0.75 -18.57
CA PHE A 348 2.70 -0.82 -18.35
C PHE A 348 1.95 -1.31 -19.60
N ASP A 349 2.25 -0.74 -20.77
CA ASP A 349 1.62 -1.10 -22.05
C ASP A 349 1.88 -2.56 -22.48
N GLN A 350 2.90 -3.24 -21.93
CA GLN A 350 3.18 -4.66 -22.19
C GLN A 350 2.24 -5.60 -21.43
N GLY A 351 1.50 -5.11 -20.43
CA GLY A 351 0.39 -5.82 -19.79
C GLY A 351 0.76 -6.95 -18.82
N ARG A 352 2.05 -7.23 -18.56
CA ARG A 352 2.45 -8.28 -17.60
C ARG A 352 2.66 -7.71 -16.20
N ILE A 353 1.66 -7.88 -15.33
CA ILE A 353 1.74 -7.52 -13.90
C ILE A 353 2.75 -8.41 -13.18
N LEU A 354 3.56 -7.84 -12.30
CA LEU A 354 4.40 -8.56 -11.34
C LEU A 354 3.72 -8.54 -9.96
N GLY A 355 3.48 -9.71 -9.38
CA GLY A 355 2.79 -9.85 -8.08
C GLY A 355 1.29 -10.12 -8.23
N ARG A 356 0.47 -9.61 -7.29
CA ARG A 356 -0.99 -9.80 -7.28
C ARG A 356 -1.63 -9.16 -8.50
N ALA A 357 -2.34 -9.96 -9.30
CA ALA A 357 -3.17 -9.47 -10.39
C ALA A 357 -4.42 -8.76 -9.82
N GLU A 358 -4.72 -7.58 -10.32
CA GLU A 358 -6.02 -6.95 -10.11
C GLU A 358 -6.79 -7.02 -11.43
N ASP A 359 -7.79 -7.91 -11.46
CA ASP A 359 -8.72 -8.00 -12.57
C ASP A 359 -9.77 -6.91 -12.37
N HIS A 360 -9.57 -5.74 -13.00
CA HIS A 360 -10.51 -4.61 -13.01
C HIS A 360 -11.54 -4.69 -14.13
#